data_AF-A0A8T6LJK6-F1
#
_entry.id   AF-A0A8T6LJK6-F1
#
_cell.length_a   1.000
_cell.length_b   1.000
_cell.length_c   1.000
_cell.angle_alpha   90.00
_cell.angle_beta   90.00
_cell.angle_gamma   90.00
#
_symmetry.space_group_name_H-M   'P 1'
#
loop_
_entity.id
_entity.type
_entity.pdbx_description
1 polymer ?
#
loop_
_entity_poly.entity_id
_entity_poly.type
_entity_poly.pdbx_seq_one_letter_code
_entity_poly.pdbx_strand_id
1 'polypeptide(L)' 'MNRVKLVRAATTIYFVLFLVFVTWPGFVAFNRPLPLVLGLPFNMAAIGLWVGFGAVVLFVLDRSEERNRAGGPAG' A
#
# COMPACT_ATOMS: atom_id res chain seq x y z
N MET A 1 6.93 -8.35 -20.28
CA MET A 1 7.02 -7.36 -19.16
C MET A 1 7.74 -8.02 -18.00
N ASN A 2 8.96 -7.58 -17.66
CA ASN A 2 9.78 -8.22 -16.61
C ASN A 2 9.02 -8.15 -15.27
N ARG A 3 8.88 -9.27 -14.56
CA ARG A 3 8.13 -9.34 -13.29
C ARG A 3 8.53 -8.24 -12.31
N VAL A 4 9.83 -7.91 -12.23
CA VAL A 4 10.36 -6.82 -11.39
C VAL A 4 9.78 -5.45 -11.74
N LYS A 5 9.66 -5.13 -13.04
CA LYS A 5 9.06 -3.87 -13.50
C LYS A 5 7.57 -3.80 -13.14
N LEU A 6 6.87 -4.94 -13.18
CA LEU A 6 5.47 -5.02 -12.81
C LEU A 6 5.26 -4.81 -11.30
N VAL A 7 6.09 -5.45 -10.45
CA VAL A 7 5.99 -5.28 -9.00
C VAL A 7 6.34 -3.84 -8.61
N ARG A 8 7.42 -3.26 -9.16
CA ARG A 8 7.78 -1.86 -8.92
C ARG A 8 6.66 -0.90 -9.36
N ALA A 9 6.08 -1.10 -10.54
CA ALA A 9 4.96 -0.29 -11.02
C ALA A 9 3.73 -0.42 -10.10
N ALA A 10 3.41 -1.64 -9.64
CA ALA A 10 2.33 -1.87 -8.69
C ALA A 10 2.57 -1.16 -7.35
N THR A 11 3.80 -1.20 -6.82
CA THR A 11 4.16 -0.47 -5.59
C THR A 11 4.05 1.04 -5.77
N THR A 12 4.55 1.60 -6.88
CA THR A 12 4.42 3.03 -7.16
C THR A 12 2.96 3.45 -7.29
N ILE A 13 2.15 2.71 -8.06
CA ILE A 13 0.72 2.98 -8.20
C ILE A 13 0.02 2.91 -6.85
N TYR A 14 0.35 1.90 -6.04
CA TYR A 14 -0.20 1.75 -4.70
C TYR A 14 0.10 2.95 -3.80
N PHE A 15 1.36 3.42 -3.76
CA PHE A 15 1.73 4.58 -2.95
C PHE A 15 1.10 5.88 -3.45
N VAL A 16 0.93 6.04 -4.77
CA VAL A 16 0.21 7.18 -5.33
C VAL A 16 -1.27 7.15 -4.92
N LEU A 17 -1.91 5.98 -5.00
CA LEU A 17 -3.30 5.81 -4.53
C LEU A 17 -3.42 6.07 -3.02
N PHE A 18 -2.49 5.54 -2.22
CA PHE A 18 -2.40 5.80 -0.78
C PHE A 18 -2.31 7.30 -0.49
N LEU A 19 -1.42 8.02 -1.19
CA LEU A 19 -1.26 9.46 -1.04
C LEU A 19 -2.56 10.20 -1.37
N VAL A 20 -3.21 9.87 -2.48
CA VAL A 20 -4.48 10.52 -2.87
C VAL A 20 -5.59 10.22 -1.86
N PHE A 21 -5.66 9.00 -1.34
CA PHE A 21 -6.71 8.57 -0.42
C PHE A 21 -6.53 9.13 1.00
N VAL A 22 -5.28 9.31 1.45
CA VAL A 22 -4.97 9.82 2.80
C VAL A 22 -4.83 11.35 2.83
N THR A 23 -4.49 11.98 1.70
CA THR A 23 -4.35 13.44 1.60
C THR A 23 -5.72 14.11 1.40
N TRP A 24 -5.72 15.44 1.48
CA TRP A 24 -6.84 16.37 1.43
C TRP A 24 -8.09 15.93 0.62
N PRO A 25 -8.04 15.41 -0.63
CA PRO A 25 -9.24 14.96 -1.33
C PRO A 25 -9.91 13.71 -0.72
N GLY A 26 -9.14 12.71 -0.30
CA GLY A 26 -9.69 11.50 0.33
C GLY A 26 -10.16 11.75 1.76
N PHE A 27 -9.44 12.59 2.50
CA PHE A 27 -9.85 13.01 3.84
C PHE A 27 -11.17 13.80 3.78
N VAL A 28 -11.30 14.80 2.89
CA VAL A 28 -12.52 15.63 2.78
C VAL A 28 -13.75 14.81 2.35
N ALA A 29 -13.59 13.80 1.48
CA ALA A 29 -14.71 12.95 1.05
C ALA A 29 -15.21 11.99 2.15
N PHE A 30 -14.32 11.55 3.04
CA PHE A 30 -14.61 10.55 4.08
C PHE A 30 -14.54 11.10 5.52
N ASN A 31 -14.49 12.43 5.72
CA ASN A 31 -14.48 13.07 7.03
C ASN A 31 -15.86 13.07 7.72
N ARG A 32 -16.60 11.97 7.63
CA ARG A 32 -17.81 11.76 8.42
C ARG A 32 -17.42 10.96 9.67
N PRO A 33 -17.71 11.46 10.89
CA PRO A 33 -17.36 10.77 12.14
C PRO A 33 -18.15 9.47 12.36
N LEU A 34 -19.17 9.21 11.55
CA LEU A 34 -19.93 7.97 11.51
C LEU A 34 -19.91 7.37 10.08
N PRO A 35 -19.94 6.03 9.95
CA PRO A 35 -20.09 5.02 11.01
C PRO A 35 -18.78 4.73 11.78
N LEU A 36 -18.91 4.20 13.00
CA LEU A 36 -17.77 3.68 13.76
C LEU A 36 -17.44 2.26 13.29
N VAL A 37 -16.16 1.97 13.08
CA VAL A 37 -15.64 0.63 12.78
C VAL A 37 -14.79 0.18 13.96
N LEU A 38 -15.19 -0.90 14.63
CA LEU A 38 -14.50 -1.43 15.83
C LEU A 38 -14.34 -0.40 16.98
N GLY A 39 -15.25 0.60 17.06
CA GLY A 39 -15.17 1.68 18.05
C GLY A 39 -14.30 2.87 17.64
N LEU A 40 -13.64 2.83 16.48
CA LEU A 40 -12.93 3.98 15.90
C LEU A 40 -13.75 4.66 14.79
N PRO A 41 -13.56 5.98 14.54
CA PRO A 41 -14.09 6.63 13.35
C PRO A 41 -13.65 5.90 12.09
N PHE A 42 -14.57 5.69 11.12
CA PHE A 42 -14.29 5.02 9.85
C PHE A 42 -13.01 5.55 9.16
N ASN A 43 -12.81 6.87 9.21
CA ASN A 43 -11.59 7.56 8.79
C ASN A 43 -10.31 6.89 9.34
N MET A 44 -10.23 6.68 10.65
CA MET A 44 -9.02 6.17 11.28
C MET A 44 -8.81 4.69 10.97
N ALA A 45 -9.90 3.91 10.95
CA ALA A 45 -9.85 2.51 10.54
C ALA A 45 -9.39 2.37 9.08
N ALA A 46 -9.87 3.24 8.19
CA ALA A 46 -9.47 3.28 6.79
C ALA A 46 -7.99 3.64 6.62
N ILE A 47 -7.49 4.65 7.35
CA ILE A 47 -6.06 5.00 7.34
C ILE A 47 -5.22 3.82 7.83
N GLY A 48 -5.62 3.16 8.92
CA GLY A 48 -4.93 1.98 9.45
C GLY A 48 -4.90 0.83 8.45
N LEU A 49 -6.00 0.58 7.75
CA LEU A 49 -6.08 -0.44 6.69
C LEU A 49 -5.14 -0.13 5.52
N TRP A 50 -5.11 1.12 5.08
CA TRP A 50 -4.19 1.58 4.05
C TRP A 50 -2.73 1.44 4.49
N VAL A 51 -2.37 1.79 5.73
CA VAL A 51 -1.00 1.61 6.23
C VAL A 51 -0.62 0.13 6.30
N GLY A 52 -1.50 -0.72 6.84
CA GLY A 52 -1.27 -2.16 6.94
C GLY A 52 -1.12 -2.80 5.56
N PHE A 53 -1.94 -2.39 4.59
CA PHE A 53 -1.84 -2.89 3.22
C PHE A 53 -0.55 -2.40 2.53
N GLY A 54 -0.04 -1.21 2.85
CA GLY A 54 1.25 -0.74 2.36
C GLY A 54 2.42 -1.59 2.85
N ALA A 55 2.37 -2.03 4.11
CA ALA A 55 3.34 -2.99 4.64
C ALA A 55 3.30 -4.33 3.87
N VAL A 56 2.10 -4.83 3.53
CA VAL A 56 1.96 -6.06 2.72
C VAL A 56 2.53 -5.86 1.31
N VAL A 57 2.26 -4.73 0.67
CA VAL A 57 2.80 -4.43 -0.67
C VAL A 57 4.33 -4.36 -0.65
N LEU A 58 4.91 -3.71 0.35
CA LEU A 58 6.36 -3.65 0.53
C LEU A 58 6.94 -5.04 0.82
N PHE A 59 6.29 -5.84 1.66
CA PHE A 59 6.69 -7.21 1.94
C PHE A 59 6.69 -8.08 0.66
N VAL A 60 5.67 -7.95 -0.17
CA VAL A 60 5.60 -8.66 -1.47
C VAL A 60 6.69 -8.18 -2.42
N LEU A 61 6.98 -6.87 -2.45
CA LEU A 61 8.07 -6.32 -3.25
C LEU A 61 9.41 -6.88 -2.79
N ASP A 62 9.71 -6.82 -1.48
CA ASP A 62 10.95 -7.30 -0.89
C ASP A 62 11.15 -8.80 -1.16
N ARG A 63 10.11 -9.61 -0.92
CA ARG A 63 10.09 -11.04 -1.25
C ARG A 63 10.34 -11.31 -2.74
N SER A 64 9.85 -10.43 -3.62
CA SER A 64 10.04 -10.55 -5.06
C SER A 64 11.46 -10.15 -5.50
N GLU A 65 12.07 -9.17 -4.84
CA GLU A 65 13.46 -8.76 -5.08
C GLU A 65 14.43 -9.82 -4.58
N GLU A 66 14.20 -10.40 -3.40
CA GLU A 66 14.97 -11.54 -2.87
C GLU A 66 14.98 -12.73 -3.84
N ARG A 67 13.82 -13.09 -4.41
CA ARG A 67 13.72 -14.18 -5.39
C ARG A 67 14.47 -13.90 -6.69
N ASN A 68 14.56 -12.64 -7.13
CA ASN A 68 15.37 -12.29 -8.30
C ASN A 68 16.86 -12.30 -7.97
N ARG A 69 17.25 -11.92 -6.74
CA ARG A 69 18.65 -11.93 -6.29
C ARG A 69 19.16 -13.35 -6.06
N ALA A 70 18.33 -14.26 -5.55
CA ALA A 70 18.67 -15.68 -5.37
C ALA A 70 18.72 -16.49 -6.68
N GLY A 71 18.15 -15.98 -7.77
CA GLY A 71 18.25 -16.56 -9.11
C GLY A 71 19.34 -15.94 -10.00
N GLY A 72 20.07 -14.94 -9.50
CA GLY A 72 21.23 -14.36 -10.17
C GLY A 72 22.49 -15.19 -9.88
N PRO A 73 23.33 -15.50 -10.88
CA PRO A 73 24.53 -16.31 -10.68
C PRO A 73 25.38 -15.70 -9.56
N ALA A 74 25.81 -16.55 -8.64
CA ALA A 74 26.81 -16.23 -7.63
C ALA A 74 28.02 -15.61 -8.32
N GLY A 75 28.28 -14.34 -8.01
CA GLY A 75 29.56 -13.70 -8.27
C GLY A 75 30.62 -14.23 -7.33
#